data_AF-A0A9E4IZT5-F1
#
_entry.id   AF-A0A9E4IZT5-F1
#
_cell.length_a   1.000
_cell.length_b   1.000
_cell.length_c   1.000
_cell.angle_alpha   90.00
_cell.angle_beta   90.00
_cell.angle_gamma   90.00
#
_symmetry.space_group_name_H-M   'P 1'
#
loop_
_entity.id
_entity.type
_entity.pdbx_description
1 polymer ?
#
loop_
_entity_poly.entity_id
_entity_poly.type
_entity_poly.pdbx_seq_one_letter_code
_entity_poly.pdbx_strand_id
1 'polypeptide(L)'
;RFRGDVERPAVEHAPWRVFAMPDERDPFLARSLQQLQANVRRAGPAAAAGYSLIGAILLLGGGGHLVDRWLGVAPWGLVAGLLLGIVVGFYELAKTVWRP
;
A
#
# COMPACT_ATOMS: atom_id res chain seq x y z
N ARG A 1 45.16 63.51 19.21
CA ARG A 1 43.74 63.29 19.62
C ARG A 1 43.33 61.95 19.01
N PHE A 2 43.38 60.90 19.82
CA PHE A 2 43.26 59.49 19.41
C PHE A 2 41.85 59.20 18.85
N ARG A 3 41.78 58.59 17.66
CA ARG A 3 40.58 57.94 17.12
C ARG A 3 40.69 56.47 17.51
N GLY A 4 39.85 56.03 18.43
CA GLY A 4 39.75 54.63 18.82
C GLY A 4 39.06 53.85 17.70
N ASP A 5 39.86 53.17 16.89
CA ASP A 5 39.37 52.09 16.04
C ASP A 5 39.15 50.88 16.94
N VAL A 6 37.87 50.60 17.22
CA VAL A 6 37.45 49.42 17.96
C VAL A 6 37.71 48.22 17.05
N GLU A 7 38.82 47.52 17.29
CA GLU A 7 39.08 46.19 16.75
C GLU A 7 37.88 45.29 17.05
N ARG A 8 37.12 44.96 16.00
CA ARG A 8 36.16 43.87 16.08
C ARG A 8 36.97 42.58 16.20
N PRO A 9 36.72 41.72 17.20
CA PRO A 9 37.42 40.46 17.27
C PRO A 9 37.09 39.66 16.02
N ALA A 10 38.13 39.34 15.25
CA ALA A 10 38.06 38.39 14.15
C ALA A 10 37.45 37.10 14.71
N VAL A 11 36.24 36.78 14.24
CA VAL A 11 35.56 35.53 14.56
C VAL A 11 36.43 34.40 14.05
N GLU A 12 37.13 33.83 15.04
CA GLU A 12 37.97 32.67 15.04
C GLU A 12 37.39 31.57 14.14
N HIS A 13 38.19 31.17 13.15
CA HIS A 13 37.87 30.11 12.21
C HIS A 13 37.91 28.77 12.94
N ALA A 14 36.79 28.40 13.53
CA ALA A 14 36.64 27.13 14.23
C ALA A 14 36.72 25.95 13.22
N PRO A 15 37.67 25.00 13.38
CA PRO A 15 37.98 23.98 12.38
C PRO A 15 37.02 22.77 12.36
N TRP A 16 35.93 22.79 13.13
CA TRP A 16 35.11 21.59 13.36
C TRP A 16 33.99 21.35 12.34
N ARG A 17 33.91 22.11 11.24
CA ARG A 17 32.86 21.93 10.22
C ARG A 17 33.05 20.71 9.28
N VAL A 18 34.00 19.82 9.54
CA VAL A 18 34.36 18.75 8.60
C VAL A 18 33.85 17.35 8.99
N PHE A 19 33.32 17.13 10.20
CA PHE A 19 32.84 15.80 10.63
C PHE A 19 31.34 15.74 10.98
N ALA A 20 30.51 16.47 10.24
CA ALA A 20 29.15 15.99 9.99
C ALA A 20 29.23 15.16 8.71
N MET A 21 29.42 13.84 8.84
CA MET A 21 29.15 12.93 7.72
C MET A 21 27.72 13.25 7.26
N PRO A 22 27.49 13.62 5.98
CA PRO A 22 26.14 13.61 5.45
C PRO A 22 25.60 12.20 5.71
N ASP A 23 24.38 12.11 6.22
CA ASP A 23 23.72 10.83 6.39
C ASP A 23 23.55 10.18 5.01
N GLU A 24 24.52 9.36 4.59
CA GLU A 24 24.49 8.64 3.31
C GLU A 24 23.52 7.45 3.35
N ARG A 25 23.02 7.08 4.54
CA ARG A 25 22.02 6.01 4.71
C ARG A 25 20.61 6.52 4.38
N ASP A 26 20.33 7.78 4.67
CA ASP A 26 19.06 8.44 4.33
C ASP A 26 18.73 8.42 2.81
N PRO A 27 19.65 8.73 1.88
CA PRO A 27 19.39 8.68 0.44
C PRO A 27 18.95 7.31 -0.08
N PHE A 28 19.53 6.22 0.42
CA PHE A 28 19.20 4.87 -0.05
C PHE A 28 17.89 4.36 0.56
N LEU A 29 17.70 4.59 1.86
CA LEU A 29 16.46 4.23 2.56
C LEU A 29 15.28 5.06 2.06
N ALA A 30 15.45 6.37 1.88
CA ALA A 30 14.41 7.22 1.31
C ALA A 30 14.03 6.78 -0.12
N ARG A 31 15.02 6.46 -0.97
CA ARG A 31 14.77 5.96 -2.33
C ARG A 31 14.07 4.60 -2.34
N SER A 32 14.50 3.67 -1.48
CA SER A 32 13.87 2.35 -1.37
C SER A 32 12.46 2.42 -0.77
N LEU A 33 12.21 3.27 0.23
CA LEU A 33 10.87 3.52 0.75
C LEU A 33 9.97 4.21 -0.28
N GLN A 34 10.49 5.14 -1.07
CA GLN A 34 9.75 5.75 -2.19
C GLN A 34 9.38 4.71 -3.26
N GLN A 35 10.32 3.82 -3.62
CA GLN A 35 10.08 2.73 -4.56
C GLN A 35 9.04 1.73 -4.02
N LEU A 36 9.12 1.38 -2.74
CA LEU A 36 8.13 0.55 -2.06
C LEU A 36 6.77 1.23 -2.01
N GLN A 37 6.70 2.52 -1.66
CA GLN A 37 5.44 3.27 -1.68
C GLN A 37 4.85 3.35 -3.09
N ALA A 38 5.67 3.59 -4.11
CA ALA A 38 5.21 3.63 -5.49
C ALA A 38 4.66 2.26 -5.93
N ASN A 39 5.33 1.17 -5.56
CA ASN A 39 4.85 -0.19 -5.83
C ASN A 39 3.59 -0.53 -5.04
N VAL A 40 3.51 -0.17 -3.75
CA VAL A 40 2.33 -0.38 -2.91
C VAL A 40 1.13 0.42 -3.42
N ARG A 41 1.32 1.68 -3.84
CA ARG A 41 0.24 2.49 -4.44
C ARG A 41 -0.27 1.89 -5.75
N ARG A 42 0.61 1.31 -6.56
CA ARG A 42 0.23 0.60 -7.80
C ARG A 42 -0.43 -0.75 -7.53
N ALA A 43 -0.02 -1.44 -6.47
CA ALA A 43 -0.55 -2.74 -6.08
C ALA A 43 -1.86 -2.64 -5.26
N GLY A 44 -2.14 -1.50 -4.63
CA GLY A 44 -3.31 -1.28 -3.78
C GLY A 44 -4.65 -1.68 -4.45
N PRO A 45 -4.94 -1.24 -5.69
CA PRO A 45 -6.15 -1.63 -6.41
C PRO A 45 -6.23 -3.14 -6.67
N ALA A 46 -5.11 -3.78 -7.01
CA ALA A 46 -5.06 -5.22 -7.26
C ALA A 46 -5.26 -6.05 -5.97
N ALA A 47 -4.66 -5.60 -4.86
CA ALA A 47 -4.83 -6.23 -3.56
C ALA A 47 -6.29 -6.13 -3.07
N ALA A 48 -6.91 -4.96 -3.20
CA ALA A 48 -8.32 -4.76 -2.83
C ALA A 48 -9.26 -5.68 -3.62
N ALA A 49 -9.00 -5.88 -4.92
CA ALA A 49 -9.79 -6.78 -5.75
C ALA A 49 -9.66 -8.26 -5.32
N GLY A 50 -8.48 -8.68 -4.86
CA GLY A 50 -8.27 -10.02 -4.30
C GLY A 50 -9.10 -10.28 -3.04
N TYR A 51 -9.14 -9.33 -2.10
CA TYR A 51 -9.96 -9.45 -0.88
C TYR A 51 -11.46 -9.42 -1.19
N SER A 52 -11.88 -8.64 -2.18
CA SER A 52 -13.26 -8.62 -2.70
C SER A 52 -13.68 -10.01 -3.23
N LEU A 53 -12.86 -10.66 -4.05
CA LEU A 53 -13.12 -12.00 -4.58
C LEU A 53 -13.21 -13.06 -3.47
N ILE A 54 -12.28 -13.03 -2.51
CA ILE A 54 -12.31 -13.94 -1.35
C ILE A 54 -13.61 -13.74 -0.56
N GLY A 55 -13.97 -12.48 -0.28
CA GLY A 55 -15.21 -12.13 0.39
C GLY A 55 -16.45 -12.63 -0.34
N ALA A 56 -16.52 -12.44 -1.67
CA ALA A 56 -17.63 -12.89 -2.50
C ALA A 56 -17.76 -14.42 -2.51
N ILE A 57 -16.66 -15.16 -2.66
CA ILE A 57 -16.68 -16.63 -2.64
C ILE A 57 -17.16 -17.14 -1.28
N LEU A 58 -16.66 -16.58 -0.18
CA LEU A 58 -17.05 -17.00 1.17
C LEU A 58 -18.52 -16.67 1.48
N LEU A 59 -18.99 -15.47 1.10
CA LEU A 59 -20.38 -15.06 1.30
C LEU A 59 -21.35 -15.90 0.47
N LEU A 60 -21.11 -16.02 -0.85
CA LEU A 60 -22.03 -16.73 -1.73
C LEU A 60 -21.92 -18.25 -1.63
N GLY A 61 -20.69 -18.78 -1.50
CA GLY A 61 -20.48 -20.21 -1.29
C GLY A 61 -20.98 -20.66 0.08
N GLY A 62 -20.69 -19.89 1.14
CA GLY A 62 -21.18 -20.17 2.49
C GLY A 62 -22.71 -20.02 2.61
N GLY A 63 -23.26 -18.97 1.99
CA GLY A 63 -24.72 -18.76 1.92
C GLY A 63 -25.43 -19.86 1.13
N GLY A 64 -24.89 -20.24 -0.03
CA GLY A 64 -25.41 -21.33 -0.85
C GLY A 64 -25.38 -22.68 -0.13
N HIS A 65 -24.31 -22.97 0.61
CA HIS A 65 -24.21 -24.17 1.44
C HIS A 65 -25.26 -24.21 2.55
N LEU A 66 -25.55 -23.06 3.18
CA LEU A 66 -26.55 -22.99 4.22
C LEU A 66 -27.96 -23.22 3.65
N VAL A 67 -28.26 -22.65 2.49
CA VAL A 67 -29.52 -22.86 1.76
C VAL A 67 -29.70 -24.34 1.39
N ASP A 68 -28.66 -24.99 0.85
CA ASP A 68 -28.72 -26.42 0.50
C ASP A 68 -28.99 -27.29 1.73
N ARG A 69 -28.42 -26.92 2.89
CA ARG A 69 -28.65 -27.63 4.16
C ARG A 69 -30.07 -27.50 4.68
N TRP A 70 -30.71 -26.35 4.46
CA TRP A 70 -32.08 -26.09 4.89
C TRP A 70 -33.11 -26.73 3.96
N LEU A 71 -32.85 -26.77 2.65
CA LEU A 71 -33.75 -27.39 1.68
C LEU A 71 -33.54 -28.91 1.53
N GLY A 72 -32.45 -29.48 2.06
CA GLY A 72 -32.16 -30.91 1.97
C GLY A 72 -31.89 -31.41 0.54
N VAL A 73 -31.62 -30.49 -0.38
CA VAL A 73 -31.30 -30.77 -1.79
C VAL A 73 -29.80 -31.06 -1.96
N ALA A 74 -29.47 -31.83 -3.00
CA ALA A 74 -28.08 -31.98 -3.47
C ALA A 74 -27.42 -30.59 -3.63
N PRO A 75 -26.07 -30.45 -3.52
CA PRO A 75 -25.37 -29.19 -3.23
C PRO A 75 -25.33 -28.19 -4.41
N TRP A 76 -26.50 -27.92 -4.99
CA TRP A 76 -26.72 -27.09 -6.16
C TRP A 76 -26.62 -25.60 -5.80
N GLY A 77 -27.04 -25.19 -4.61
CA GLY A 77 -26.87 -23.83 -4.09
C GLY A 77 -25.40 -23.49 -3.83
N LEU A 78 -24.60 -24.44 -3.36
CA LEU A 78 -23.16 -24.29 -3.22
C LEU A 78 -22.49 -24.13 -4.59
N VAL A 79 -22.83 -24.97 -5.56
CA VAL A 79 -22.29 -24.88 -6.93
C VAL A 79 -22.69 -23.56 -7.59
N ALA A 80 -23.97 -23.16 -7.48
CA ALA A 80 -24.46 -21.89 -8.00
C ALA A 80 -23.80 -20.70 -7.31
N GLY A 81 -23.66 -20.73 -5.99
CA GLY A 81 -23.01 -19.69 -5.20
C GLY A 81 -21.52 -19.56 -5.52
N LEU A 82 -20.82 -20.67 -5.76
CA LEU A 82 -19.42 -20.67 -6.17
C LEU A 82 -19.24 -20.10 -7.58
N LEU A 83 -20.08 -20.52 -8.54
CA LEU A 83 -20.08 -19.98 -9.90
C LEU A 83 -20.37 -18.48 -9.90
N LEU A 84 -21.38 -18.04 -9.13
CA LEU A 84 -21.73 -16.63 -9.01
C LEU A 84 -20.59 -15.83 -8.35
N GLY A 85 -19.97 -16.36 -7.28
CA GLY A 85 -18.82 -15.73 -6.61
C GLY A 85 -17.62 -15.54 -7.55
N ILE A 86 -17.33 -16.52 -8.41
CA ILE A 86 -16.29 -16.42 -9.43
C ILE A 86 -16.64 -15.32 -10.43
N VAL A 87 -17.86 -15.32 -10.99
CA VAL A 87 -18.30 -14.31 -11.96
C VAL A 87 -18.23 -12.90 -11.37
N VAL A 88 -18.72 -12.70 -10.14
CA VAL A 88 -18.72 -11.41 -9.46
C VAL A 88 -17.29 -10.92 -9.18
N GLY A 89 -16.40 -11.79 -8.69
CA GLY A 89 -15.03 -11.35 -8.41
C GLY A 89 -14.21 -11.09 -9.67
N PHE A 90 -14.44 -11.83 -10.77
CA PHE A 90 -13.87 -11.48 -12.07
C PHE A 90 -14.45 -10.16 -12.62
N TYR A 91 -15.73 -9.88 -12.38
CA TYR A 91 -16.34 -8.62 -12.76
C TYR A 91 -15.75 -7.43 -11.99
N GLU A 92 -15.53 -7.55 -10.68
CA GLU A 92 -14.86 -6.54 -9.87
C GLU A 92 -13.40 -6.31 -10.33
N LEU A 93 -12.67 -7.39 -10.65
CA LEU A 93 -11.33 -7.29 -11.25
C LEU A 93 -11.34 -6.55 -12.58
N ALA A 94 -12.21 -6.96 -13.52
CA ALA A 94 -12.33 -6.32 -14.83
C ALA A 94 -12.73 -4.85 -14.72
N LYS A 95 -13.67 -4.52 -13.82
CA LYS A 95 -14.11 -3.16 -13.53
C LYS A 95 -12.98 -2.30 -12.97
N THR A 96 -12.15 -2.85 -12.09
CA THR A 96 -11.00 -2.15 -11.49
C THR A 96 -9.89 -1.91 -12.52
N VAL A 97 -9.70 -2.85 -13.46
CA VAL A 97 -8.72 -2.72 -14.54
C VAL A 97 -9.17 -1.76 -15.65
N TRP A 98 -10.46 -1.72 -15.97
CA TRP A 98 -11.00 -0.91 -17.08
C TRP A 98 -11.48 0.49 -16.69
N ARG A 99 -11.62 0.81 -15.40
CA ARG A 99 -11.87 2.18 -14.95
C ARG A 99 -10.59 2.76 -14.35
N PRO A 100 -9.78 3.50 -15.14
CA PRO A 100 -8.60 4.20 -14.64
C PRO A 100 -8.96 5.31 -13.65
#